data_AF-A0A8T0D2Q1-F1
#
_entry.id   AF-A0A8T0D2Q1-F1
#
_cell.length_a   1.000
_cell.length_b   1.000
_cell.length_c   1.000
_cell.angle_alpha   90.00
_cell.angle_beta   90.00
_cell.angle_gamma   90.00
#
_symmetry.space_group_name_H-M   'P 1'
#
loop_
_entity.id
_entity.type
_entity.pdbx_description
1 polymer ?
#
loop_
_entity_poly.entity_id
_entity_poly.type
_entity_poly.pdbx_seq_one_letter_code
_entity_poly.pdbx_strand_id
1 'polypeptide(L)'
;MLPEVAAATLGSGDLRQAVRLPDGEDLQEWIAINTVDFYNQINMLYGTLLEFCTEESCPVMSAGPKYEYHWADGQTVKKPLKCSAPRYVNCLMVWIQRHLEDEAIFPSKIGAPFPRDFLNVVKVILKRLFRVYAHIYHQHFSKVRDLQEEAHLNTSFKHFIYFVMEFDLVQKRELAPLQPLIDLLTSGTNNITIDNNNNRSSTSGNNNQTAELIPPTTTDGRMESDWRTKPCTVVPSEQPSVGIPTTNFKLDN
;
A
#
# COMPACT_ATOMS: atom_id res chain seq x y z
N MET A 1 8.27 9.22 -15.40
CA MET A 1 7.38 8.90 -16.53
C MET A 1 7.04 7.42 -16.37
N LEU A 2 5.81 7.10 -15.96
CA LEU A 2 5.43 5.78 -15.40
C LEU A 2 4.29 4.96 -16.06
N PRO A 3 3.68 5.26 -17.23
CA PRO A 3 2.51 4.48 -17.61
C PRO A 3 2.77 3.22 -18.45
N GLU A 4 3.75 3.17 -19.36
CA GLU A 4 3.64 2.22 -20.49
C GLU A 4 4.39 0.89 -20.30
N VAL A 5 5.57 0.90 -19.68
CA VAL A 5 6.44 -0.29 -19.58
C VAL A 5 5.90 -1.33 -18.59
N ALA A 6 5.09 -0.90 -17.61
CA ALA A 6 4.50 -1.81 -16.61
C ALA A 6 3.41 -2.72 -17.20
N ALA A 7 2.73 -2.33 -18.27
CA ALA A 7 1.62 -3.13 -18.79
C ALA A 7 2.07 -4.32 -19.65
N ALA A 8 3.33 -4.34 -20.11
CA ALA A 8 3.81 -5.30 -21.12
C ALA A 8 3.95 -6.76 -20.63
N THR A 9 3.78 -7.04 -19.33
CA THR A 9 4.13 -8.35 -18.74
C THR A 9 2.94 -9.22 -18.31
N LEU A 10 1.71 -8.89 -18.71
CA LEU A 10 0.53 -9.60 -18.19
C LEU A 10 -0.08 -10.60 -19.17
N GLY A 11 0.30 -11.86 -18.99
CA GLY A 11 -0.52 -13.03 -19.33
C GLY A 11 -0.90 -13.74 -18.04
N SER A 12 -2.08 -13.45 -17.48
CA SER A 12 -2.63 -14.18 -16.35
C SER A 12 -4.15 -14.21 -16.50
N GLY A 13 -4.77 -15.35 -16.16
CA GLY A 13 -6.20 -15.62 -16.33
C GLY A 13 -7.10 -14.55 -15.70
N ASP A 14 -8.42 -14.71 -15.78
CA ASP A 14 -9.38 -13.67 -15.38
C ASP A 14 -9.34 -13.39 -13.87
N LEU A 15 -8.33 -12.63 -13.40
CA LEU A 15 -8.11 -12.21 -12.01
C LEU A 15 -9.35 -11.49 -11.46
N ARG A 16 -10.18 -10.93 -12.34
CA ARG A 16 -11.44 -10.31 -11.97
C ARG A 16 -12.47 -11.33 -11.49
N GLN A 17 -12.46 -12.56 -12.03
CA GLN A 17 -13.29 -13.64 -11.49
C GLN A 17 -12.70 -14.19 -10.19
N ALA A 18 -11.38 -14.24 -10.08
CA ALA A 18 -10.69 -14.80 -8.91
C ALA A 18 -10.94 -14.04 -7.60
N VAL A 19 -11.27 -12.74 -7.66
CA VAL A 19 -11.54 -11.92 -6.46
C VAL A 19 -12.97 -12.04 -5.93
N ARG A 20 -13.89 -12.63 -6.69
CA ARG A 20 -15.31 -12.70 -6.30
C ARG A 20 -15.47 -13.55 -5.06
N LEU A 21 -16.44 -13.16 -4.21
CA LEU A 21 -16.86 -13.99 -3.08
C LEU A 21 -17.40 -15.32 -3.62
N PRO A 22 -16.83 -16.48 -3.22
CA PRO A 22 -17.36 -17.77 -3.63
C PRO A 22 -18.75 -18.04 -3.04
N ASP A 23 -19.55 -18.85 -3.73
CA ASP A 23 -20.90 -19.17 -3.31
C ASP A 23 -20.91 -19.92 -1.96
N GLY A 24 -21.60 -19.36 -0.97
CA GLY A 24 -21.75 -19.96 0.36
C GLY A 24 -20.67 -19.56 1.37
N GLU A 25 -19.66 -18.79 0.98
CA GLU A 25 -18.62 -18.27 1.87
C GLU A 25 -19.07 -17.00 2.61
N ASP A 26 -18.50 -16.76 3.80
CA ASP A 26 -18.72 -15.52 4.53
C ASP A 26 -17.89 -14.37 3.94
N LEU A 27 -18.53 -13.21 3.79
CA LEU A 27 -17.90 -12.02 3.21
C LEU A 27 -16.72 -11.51 4.04
N GLN A 28 -16.82 -11.54 5.37
CA GLN A 28 -15.78 -11.01 6.25
C GLN A 28 -14.60 -11.97 6.33
N GLU A 29 -14.84 -13.28 6.33
CA GLU A 29 -13.79 -14.31 6.19
C GLU A 29 -13.02 -14.14 4.88
N TRP A 30 -13.74 -14.02 3.75
CA TRP A 30 -13.12 -13.81 2.44
C TRP A 30 -12.26 -12.54 2.40
N ILE A 31 -12.77 -11.44 2.98
CA ILE A 31 -12.03 -10.18 3.10
C ILE A 31 -10.82 -10.31 4.02
N ALA A 32 -10.94 -11.04 5.14
CA ALA A 32 -9.85 -11.23 6.08
C ALA A 32 -8.67 -11.97 5.44
N ILE A 33 -8.95 -13.11 4.81
CA ILE A 33 -7.94 -13.97 4.14
C ILE A 33 -7.18 -13.16 3.09
N ASN A 34 -7.91 -12.50 2.18
CA ASN A 34 -7.29 -11.71 1.13
C ASN A 34 -6.52 -10.49 1.68
N THR A 35 -6.98 -9.88 2.78
CA THR A 35 -6.24 -8.77 3.42
C THR A 35 -4.89 -9.21 3.96
N VAL A 36 -4.82 -10.40 4.58
CA VAL A 36 -3.57 -11.01 5.04
C VAL A 36 -2.66 -11.34 3.86
N ASP A 37 -3.20 -11.89 2.77
CA ASP A 37 -2.44 -12.19 1.56
C ASP A 37 -1.83 -10.94 0.92
N PHE A 38 -2.59 -9.84 0.81
CA PHE A 38 -2.06 -8.58 0.29
C PHE A 38 -0.98 -7.99 1.19
N TYR A 39 -1.16 -8.05 2.52
CA TYR A 39 -0.13 -7.62 3.45
C TYR A 39 1.18 -8.41 3.22
N ASN A 40 1.10 -9.73 3.14
CA ASN A 40 2.27 -10.60 2.94
C ASN A 40 2.95 -10.33 1.59
N GLN A 41 2.18 -10.23 0.50
CA GLN A 41 2.71 -9.95 -0.83
C GLN A 41 3.43 -8.60 -0.89
N ILE A 42 2.82 -7.54 -0.32
CA ILE A 42 3.42 -6.21 -0.31
C ILE A 42 4.65 -6.17 0.60
N ASN A 43 4.63 -6.86 1.74
CA ASN A 43 5.78 -6.96 2.63
C ASN A 43 6.97 -7.64 1.95
N MET A 44 6.72 -8.69 1.16
CA MET A 44 7.76 -9.33 0.34
C MET A 44 8.26 -8.43 -0.79
N LEU A 45 7.36 -7.81 -1.56
CA LEU A 45 7.73 -6.86 -2.62
C LEU A 45 8.52 -5.66 -2.11
N TYR A 46 8.17 -5.12 -0.95
CA TYR A 46 8.92 -4.01 -0.37
C TYR A 46 10.25 -4.48 0.25
N GLY A 47 10.31 -5.72 0.72
CA GLY A 47 11.52 -6.35 1.26
C GLY A 47 12.69 -6.33 0.28
N THR A 48 12.43 -6.52 -1.02
CA THR A 48 13.46 -6.51 -2.09
C THR A 48 13.99 -5.09 -2.37
N LEU A 49 13.30 -4.06 -1.87
CA LEU A 49 13.63 -2.66 -2.12
C LEU A 49 14.26 -1.95 -0.92
N LEU A 50 14.44 -2.63 0.22
CA LEU A 50 14.91 -2.03 1.48
C LEU A 50 16.27 -1.33 1.35
N GLU A 51 17.18 -1.86 0.54
CA GLU A 51 18.50 -1.25 0.32
C GLU A 51 18.46 0.00 -0.57
N PHE A 52 17.41 0.16 -1.39
CA PHE A 52 17.24 1.31 -2.29
C PHE A 52 16.36 2.42 -1.71
N CYS A 53 15.45 2.06 -0.80
CA CYS A 53 14.57 3.00 -0.11
C CYS A 53 15.19 3.44 1.22
N THR A 54 15.99 4.51 1.17
CA THR A 54 16.72 5.05 2.31
C THR A 54 16.17 6.40 2.73
N GLU A 55 16.58 6.90 3.90
CA GLU A 55 16.19 8.26 4.32
C GLU A 55 16.77 9.35 3.40
N GLU A 56 17.87 9.05 2.70
CA GLU A 56 18.50 9.95 1.74
C GLU A 56 17.79 9.92 0.39
N SER A 57 17.46 8.74 -0.14
CA SER A 57 16.76 8.62 -1.42
C SER A 57 15.29 9.04 -1.31
N CYS A 58 14.67 8.76 -0.16
CA CYS A 58 13.25 8.98 0.09
C CYS A 58 13.03 9.67 1.45
N PRO A 59 13.43 10.96 1.59
CA PRO A 59 13.32 11.72 2.83
C PRO A 59 11.87 11.99 3.25
N VAL A 60 10.92 11.79 2.33
CA VAL A 60 9.48 11.91 2.57
C VAL A 60 8.74 10.75 1.93
N MET A 61 7.74 10.19 2.63
CA MET A 61 6.83 9.21 2.04
C MET A 61 5.94 9.89 0.99
N SER A 62 6.11 9.54 -0.28
CA SER A 62 5.42 10.20 -1.39
C SER A 62 5.04 9.24 -2.51
N ALA A 63 4.05 9.64 -3.31
CA ALA A 63 3.68 9.02 -4.56
C ALA A 63 3.71 10.07 -5.68
N GLY A 64 4.91 10.29 -6.24
CA GLY A 64 5.17 11.35 -7.19
C GLY A 64 5.14 12.75 -6.54
N PRO A 65 5.21 13.82 -7.33
CA PRO A 65 5.35 15.18 -6.81
C PRO A 65 4.07 15.75 -6.18
N LYS A 66 2.91 15.14 -6.42
CA LYS A 66 1.60 15.66 -6.01
C LYS A 66 1.10 15.13 -4.66
N TYR A 67 1.62 13.99 -4.21
CA TYR A 67 1.09 13.27 -3.05
C TYR A 67 2.19 13.00 -2.04
N GLU A 68 2.05 13.58 -0.85
CA GLU A 68 2.89 13.33 0.32
C GLU A 68 2.03 12.68 1.42
N TYR A 69 2.55 11.65 2.07
CA TYR A 69 1.84 10.92 3.12
C TYR A 69 2.50 11.17 4.48
N HIS A 70 1.68 11.50 5.48
CA HIS A 70 2.12 11.65 6.87
C HIS A 70 1.63 10.50 7.73
N TRP A 71 2.46 10.07 8.66
CA TRP A 71 2.16 8.95 9.53
C TRP A 71 1.34 9.38 10.76
N ALA A 72 0.28 8.65 11.04
CA ALA A 72 -0.44 8.71 12.31
C ALA A 72 -1.06 7.33 12.57
N ASP A 73 -0.91 6.78 13.76
CA ASP A 73 -1.55 5.52 14.15
C ASP A 73 -2.91 5.73 14.83
N GLY A 74 -3.29 6.98 15.10
CA GLY A 74 -4.54 7.34 15.79
C GLY A 74 -4.54 7.07 17.29
N GLN A 75 -3.49 6.43 17.82
CA GLN A 75 -3.35 6.08 19.23
C GLN A 75 -2.20 6.86 19.87
N THR A 76 -0.95 6.49 19.53
CA THR A 76 0.26 7.10 20.10
C THR A 76 0.66 8.38 19.36
N VAL A 77 0.33 8.48 18.07
CA VAL A 77 0.61 9.62 17.19
C VAL A 77 -0.73 10.18 16.70
N LYS A 78 -1.29 11.11 17.46
CA LYS A 78 -2.54 11.80 17.12
C LYS A 78 -2.36 12.88 16.07
N LYS A 79 -1.17 13.50 16.00
CA LYS A 79 -0.83 14.52 15.00
C LYS A 79 -0.02 13.87 13.87
N PRO A 80 -0.43 13.98 12.59
CA PRO A 80 0.33 13.43 11.48
C PRO A 80 1.78 13.90 11.49
N LEU A 81 2.70 12.94 11.46
CA LEU A 81 4.15 13.15 11.48
C LEU A 81 4.70 13.00 10.07
N LYS A 82 5.46 13.99 9.63
CA LYS A 82 6.28 13.90 8.43
C LYS A 82 7.49 13.00 8.71
N CYS A 83 7.69 11.98 7.90
CA CYS A 83 8.82 11.06 8.02
C CYS A 83 9.27 10.55 6.65
N SER A 84 10.47 9.98 6.61
CA SER A 84 11.03 9.29 5.45
C SER A 84 10.14 8.12 5.02
N ALA A 85 10.19 7.76 3.74
CA ALA A 85 9.46 6.61 3.23
C ALA A 85 9.79 5.30 3.96
N PRO A 86 11.06 4.91 4.19
CA PRO A 86 11.34 3.68 4.92
C PRO A 86 10.81 3.69 6.35
N ARG A 87 10.86 4.84 7.04
CA ARG A 87 10.27 4.97 8.38
C ARG A 87 8.75 4.87 8.35
N TYR A 88 8.09 5.49 7.38
CA TYR A 88 6.65 5.37 7.20
C TYR A 88 6.25 3.91 6.97
N VAL A 89 6.89 3.23 6.02
CA VAL A 89 6.55 1.84 5.65
C VAL A 89 6.83 0.90 6.83
N ASN A 90 7.92 1.09 7.58
CA ASN A 90 8.19 0.29 8.77
C ASN A 90 7.08 0.43 9.84
N CYS A 91 6.76 1.66 10.26
CA CYS A 91 5.71 1.85 11.26
C CYS A 91 4.32 1.42 10.72
N LEU A 92 4.10 1.48 9.39
CA LEU A 92 2.91 0.91 8.75
C LEU A 92 2.84 -0.62 8.86
N MET A 93 3.87 -1.35 8.46
CA MET A 93 3.85 -2.82 8.47
C MET A 93 3.66 -3.35 9.90
N VAL A 94 4.36 -2.77 10.87
CA VAL A 94 4.20 -3.10 12.29
C VAL A 94 2.77 -2.80 12.78
N TRP A 95 2.18 -1.69 12.33
CA TRP A 95 0.80 -1.34 12.69
C TRP A 95 -0.20 -2.33 12.10
N ILE A 96 -0.05 -2.73 10.83
CA ILE A 96 -0.93 -3.71 10.18
C ILE A 96 -0.79 -5.06 10.87
N GLN A 97 0.45 -5.54 11.07
CA GLN A 97 0.72 -6.83 11.71
C GLN A 97 -0.02 -6.97 13.04
N ARG A 98 0.05 -5.95 13.91
CA ARG A 98 -0.67 -5.94 15.18
C ARG A 98 -2.19 -6.04 15.04
N HIS A 99 -2.77 -5.47 13.99
CA HIS A 99 -4.22 -5.61 13.75
C HIS A 99 -4.54 -7.01 13.26
N LEU A 100 -3.71 -7.60 12.40
CA LEU A 100 -3.90 -8.96 11.89
C LEU A 100 -3.72 -10.03 12.98
N GLU A 101 -2.90 -9.75 14.00
CA GLU A 101 -2.67 -10.63 15.16
C GLU A 101 -3.66 -10.41 16.31
N ASP A 102 -4.51 -9.37 16.24
CA ASP A 102 -5.50 -9.09 17.27
C ASP A 102 -6.76 -9.95 17.06
N GLU A 103 -6.93 -10.98 17.88
CA GLU A 103 -8.08 -11.90 17.89
C GLU A 103 -9.43 -11.19 18.08
N ALA A 104 -9.46 -9.95 18.60
CA ALA A 104 -10.69 -9.18 18.68
C ALA A 104 -11.09 -8.54 17.33
N ILE A 105 -10.14 -8.42 16.40
CA ILE A 105 -10.32 -7.84 15.07
C ILE A 105 -10.35 -8.95 14.01
N PHE A 106 -9.37 -9.86 14.05
CA PHE A 106 -9.20 -11.00 13.17
C PHE A 106 -9.29 -12.29 13.98
N PRO A 107 -10.51 -12.78 14.28
CA PRO A 107 -10.68 -14.02 15.03
C PRO A 107 -10.13 -15.23 14.27
N SER A 108 -9.31 -16.05 14.93
CA SER A 108 -8.76 -17.29 14.35
C SER A 108 -9.59 -18.54 14.68
N LYS A 109 -10.50 -18.43 15.65
CA LYS A 109 -11.36 -19.54 16.08
C LYS A 109 -12.54 -19.72 15.12
N ILE A 110 -12.72 -20.96 14.65
CA ILE A 110 -13.87 -21.33 13.82
C ILE A 110 -15.18 -20.94 14.50
N GLY A 111 -16.02 -20.17 13.79
CA GLY A 111 -17.32 -19.71 14.27
C GLY A 111 -17.29 -18.50 15.22
N ALA A 112 -16.11 -17.92 15.51
CA ALA A 112 -16.04 -16.65 16.22
C ALA A 112 -16.44 -15.50 15.28
N PRO A 113 -17.36 -14.60 15.70
CA PRO A 113 -17.82 -13.52 14.84
C PRO A 113 -16.79 -12.40 14.73
N PHE A 114 -16.67 -11.80 13.54
CA PHE A 114 -15.94 -10.54 13.35
C PHE A 114 -16.60 -9.38 14.11
N PRO A 115 -15.82 -8.38 14.56
CA PRO A 115 -16.39 -7.20 15.21
C PRO A 115 -17.19 -6.35 14.23
N ARG A 116 -18.12 -5.54 14.74
CA ARG A 116 -19.03 -4.71 13.92
C ARG A 116 -18.30 -3.69 13.05
N ASP A 117 -17.11 -3.27 13.45
CA ASP A 117 -16.27 -2.30 12.75
C ASP A 117 -15.17 -2.94 11.90
N PHE A 118 -15.15 -4.27 11.75
CA PHE A 118 -14.15 -5.02 10.98
C PHE A 118 -13.89 -4.41 9.60
N LEU A 119 -14.94 -4.17 8.80
CA LEU A 119 -14.81 -3.59 7.48
C LEU A 119 -14.17 -2.19 7.52
N ASN A 120 -14.44 -1.39 8.55
CA ASN A 120 -13.81 -0.07 8.67
C ASN A 120 -12.30 -0.21 8.93
N VAL A 121 -11.90 -1.17 9.76
CA VAL A 121 -10.49 -1.47 10.02
C VAL A 121 -9.80 -1.92 8.73
N VAL A 122 -10.39 -2.89 8.01
CA VAL A 122 -9.84 -3.39 6.74
C VAL A 122 -9.72 -2.29 5.68
N LYS A 123 -10.72 -1.42 5.54
CA LYS A 123 -10.65 -0.25 4.64
C LYS A 123 -9.46 0.65 4.95
N VAL A 124 -9.12 0.84 6.23
CA VAL A 124 -7.93 1.61 6.64
C VAL A 124 -6.63 0.86 6.31
N ILE A 125 -6.58 -0.46 6.56
CA ILE A 125 -5.42 -1.30 6.22
C ILE A 125 -5.14 -1.24 4.72
N LEU A 126 -6.11 -1.59 3.88
CA LEU A 126 -5.96 -1.65 2.43
C LEU A 126 -5.63 -0.28 1.83
N LYS A 127 -6.27 0.79 2.29
CA LYS A 127 -5.90 2.16 1.89
C LYS A 127 -4.44 2.49 2.20
N ARG A 128 -3.90 2.04 3.33
CA ARG A 128 -2.50 2.31 3.69
C ARG A 128 -1.54 1.42 2.92
N LEU A 129 -1.90 0.15 2.67
CA LEU A 129 -1.15 -0.77 1.80
C LEU A 129 -1.02 -0.22 0.37
N PHE A 130 -2.09 0.38 -0.17
CA PHE A 130 -2.05 1.06 -1.47
C PHE A 130 -0.94 2.13 -1.55
N ARG A 131 -0.65 2.85 -0.44
CA ARG A 131 0.41 3.87 -0.42
C ARG A 131 1.79 3.28 -0.64
N VAL A 132 2.01 2.03 -0.24
CA VAL A 132 3.26 1.31 -0.49
C VAL A 132 3.40 1.01 -1.98
N TYR A 133 2.36 0.48 -2.64
CA TYR A 133 2.36 0.34 -4.10
C TYR A 133 2.63 1.67 -4.81
N ALA A 134 1.89 2.72 -4.43
CA ALA A 134 2.04 4.04 -5.03
C ALA A 134 3.48 4.56 -4.89
N HIS A 135 4.10 4.37 -3.73
CA HIS A 135 5.49 4.72 -3.52
C HIS A 135 6.46 3.89 -4.37
N ILE A 136 6.30 2.57 -4.41
CA ILE A 136 7.15 1.66 -5.21
C ILE A 136 7.09 2.05 -6.69
N TYR A 137 5.89 2.21 -7.26
CA TYR A 137 5.74 2.60 -8.66
C TYR A 137 6.37 3.96 -8.93
N HIS A 138 6.17 4.97 -8.07
CA HIS A 138 6.68 6.32 -8.32
C HIS A 138 8.19 6.47 -8.14
N GLN A 139 8.76 5.84 -7.11
CA GLN A 139 10.14 6.09 -6.69
C GLN A 139 11.10 4.96 -7.02
N HIS A 140 10.63 3.71 -7.07
CA HIS A 140 11.48 2.52 -7.13
C HIS A 140 11.24 1.63 -8.34
N PHE A 141 10.34 1.98 -9.27
CA PHE A 141 10.05 1.13 -10.44
C PHE A 141 11.27 0.84 -11.32
N SER A 142 12.24 1.77 -11.40
CA SER A 142 13.51 1.48 -12.08
C SER A 142 14.26 0.32 -11.41
N LYS A 143 14.25 0.25 -10.07
CA LYS A 143 14.90 -0.83 -9.32
C LYS A 143 14.14 -2.13 -9.39
N VAL A 144 12.80 -2.08 -9.38
CA VAL A 144 11.96 -3.25 -9.65
C VAL A 144 12.31 -3.87 -11.01
N ARG A 145 12.54 -3.04 -12.05
CA ARG A 145 12.98 -3.50 -13.37
C ARG A 145 14.40 -4.05 -13.37
N ASP A 146 15.33 -3.40 -12.68
CA ASP A 146 16.71 -3.88 -12.54
C ASP A 146 16.74 -5.29 -11.89
N LEU A 147 15.81 -5.55 -10.97
CA LEU A 147 15.61 -6.83 -10.29
C LEU A 147 14.73 -7.84 -11.08
N GLN A 148 14.17 -7.46 -12.23
CA GLN A 148 13.23 -8.29 -13.02
C GLN A 148 11.96 -8.70 -12.25
N GLU A 149 11.50 -7.85 -11.33
CA GLU A 149 10.32 -8.11 -10.49
C GLU A 149 9.05 -7.40 -10.97
N GLU A 150 9.09 -6.70 -12.11
CA GLU A 150 7.96 -5.92 -12.60
C GLU A 150 6.72 -6.78 -12.81
N ALA A 151 6.86 -8.00 -13.33
CA ALA A 151 5.73 -8.91 -13.54
C ALA A 151 5.04 -9.29 -12.21
N HIS A 152 5.84 -9.51 -11.15
CA HIS A 152 5.34 -9.82 -9.81
C HIS A 152 4.61 -8.62 -9.20
N LEU A 153 5.22 -7.43 -9.26
CA LEU A 153 4.61 -6.18 -8.81
C LEU A 153 3.28 -5.92 -9.52
N ASN A 154 3.26 -6.02 -10.85
CA ASN A 154 2.08 -5.73 -11.66
C ASN A 154 0.94 -6.73 -11.43
N THR A 155 1.27 -8.02 -11.29
CA THR A 155 0.26 -9.05 -11.02
C THR A 155 -0.34 -8.86 -9.62
N SER A 156 0.50 -8.63 -8.61
CA SER A 156 0.07 -8.39 -7.24
C SER A 156 -0.76 -7.11 -7.12
N PHE A 157 -0.33 -6.01 -7.76
CA PHE A 157 -1.07 -4.76 -7.80
C PHE A 157 -2.40 -4.88 -8.55
N LYS A 158 -2.43 -5.57 -9.70
CA LYS A 158 -3.67 -5.81 -10.46
C LYS A 158 -4.68 -6.63 -9.65
N HIS A 159 -4.23 -7.67 -8.95
CA HIS A 159 -5.06 -8.46 -8.04
C HIS A 159 -5.63 -7.59 -6.91
N PHE A 160 -4.76 -6.80 -6.26
CA PHE A 160 -5.16 -5.86 -5.22
C PHE A 160 -6.23 -4.88 -5.71
N ILE A 161 -6.05 -4.28 -6.89
CA ILE A 161 -6.99 -3.30 -7.45
C ILE A 161 -8.34 -3.92 -7.76
N TYR A 162 -8.39 -5.11 -8.39
CA TYR A 162 -9.67 -5.78 -8.61
C TYR A 162 -10.38 -6.10 -7.30
N PHE A 163 -9.65 -6.57 -6.29
CA PHE A 163 -10.23 -6.90 -4.99
C PHE A 163 -10.82 -5.68 -4.29
N VAL A 164 -10.07 -4.58 -4.18
CA VAL A 164 -10.57 -3.37 -3.49
C VAL A 164 -11.72 -2.70 -4.23
N MET A 165 -11.80 -2.86 -5.56
CA MET A 165 -12.90 -2.36 -6.38
C MET A 165 -14.15 -3.24 -6.26
N GLU A 166 -14.01 -4.57 -6.23
CA GLU A 166 -15.12 -5.52 -6.10
C GLU A 166 -15.93 -5.28 -4.82
N PHE A 167 -15.24 -5.01 -3.71
CA PHE A 167 -15.85 -4.86 -2.37
C PHE A 167 -15.90 -3.41 -1.86
N ASP A 168 -15.62 -2.40 -2.71
CA ASP A 168 -15.58 -0.97 -2.35
C ASP A 168 -14.75 -0.68 -1.07
N LEU A 169 -13.56 -1.27 -1.00
CA LEU A 169 -12.68 -1.20 0.18
C LEU A 169 -11.76 0.02 0.17
N VAL A 170 -11.54 0.63 -0.99
CA VAL A 170 -10.74 1.84 -1.14
C VAL A 170 -11.47 2.84 -2.02
N GLN A 171 -11.67 4.05 -1.50
CA GLN A 171 -12.36 5.11 -2.24
C GLN A 171 -11.54 5.55 -3.45
N LYS A 172 -12.21 5.79 -4.59
CA LYS A 172 -11.56 6.19 -5.85
C LYS A 172 -10.59 7.37 -5.71
N ARG A 173 -10.89 8.35 -4.85
CA ARG A 173 -10.01 9.50 -4.59
C ARG A 173 -8.64 9.11 -4.01
N GLU A 174 -8.59 8.04 -3.24
CA GLU A 174 -7.33 7.53 -2.66
C GLU A 174 -6.48 6.82 -3.71
N LEU A 175 -7.11 6.28 -4.76
CA LEU A 175 -6.44 5.59 -5.87
C LEU A 175 -5.85 6.55 -6.92
N ALA A 176 -6.19 7.84 -6.84
CA ALA A 176 -5.76 8.89 -7.77
C ALA A 176 -4.25 8.92 -8.09
N PRO A 177 -3.32 8.64 -7.15
CA PRO A 177 -1.88 8.62 -7.44
C PRO A 177 -1.45 7.61 -8.52
N LEU A 178 -2.21 6.54 -8.72
CA LEU A 178 -1.95 5.50 -9.71
C LEU A 178 -3.09 5.35 -10.73
N GLN A 179 -4.03 6.29 -10.81
CA GLN A 179 -5.19 6.18 -11.70
C GLN A 179 -4.82 5.83 -13.15
N PRO A 180 -3.82 6.48 -13.79
CA PRO A 180 -3.45 6.12 -15.17
C PRO A 180 -2.98 4.67 -15.32
N LEU A 181 -2.28 4.13 -14.32
CA LEU A 181 -1.84 2.73 -14.31
C LEU A 181 -3.02 1.79 -14.06
N ILE A 182 -3.92 2.15 -13.15
CA ILE A 182 -5.15 1.38 -12.87
C ILE A 182 -5.99 1.29 -14.15
N ASP A 183 -6.20 2.39 -14.84
CA ASP A 183 -6.96 2.43 -16.09
C ASP A 183 -6.30 1.49 -17.12
N LEU A 184 -4.99 1.55 -17.28
CA LEU A 184 -4.26 0.68 -18.21
C LEU A 184 -4.36 -0.82 -17.85
N LEU A 185 -4.19 -1.17 -16.58
CA LEU A 185 -4.19 -2.56 -16.11
C LEU A 185 -5.58 -3.20 -16.10
N THR A 186 -6.62 -2.38 -15.92
CA THR A 186 -8.01 -2.83 -15.78
C THR A 186 -8.80 -2.74 -17.08
N SER A 187 -8.44 -1.83 -18.01
CA SER A 187 -9.17 -1.62 -19.27
C SER A 187 -8.87 -2.66 -20.36
N GLY A 188 -8.05 -3.67 -20.06
CA GLY A 188 -7.77 -4.82 -20.91
C GLY A 188 -7.41 -4.43 -22.35
N THR A 189 -6.15 -4.05 -22.60
CA THR A 189 -5.52 -3.87 -23.93
C THR A 189 -6.51 -3.71 -25.09
N ASN A 190 -7.29 -2.62 -25.09
CA ASN A 190 -8.07 -2.24 -26.26
C ASN A 190 -7.17 -1.34 -27.11
N ASN A 191 -6.69 -1.91 -28.21
CA ASN A 191 -5.94 -1.33 -29.31
C ASN A 191 -6.01 0.21 -29.39
N ILE A 192 -4.85 0.86 -29.22
CA ILE A 192 -4.64 2.21 -29.74
C ILE A 192 -4.53 2.08 -31.26
N THR A 193 -5.66 2.11 -31.96
CA THR A 193 -5.67 2.49 -33.36
C THR A 193 -5.47 4.00 -33.40
N ILE A 194 -4.25 4.45 -33.76
CA ILE A 194 -3.99 5.85 -34.06
C ILE A 194 -4.68 6.18 -35.38
N ASP A 195 -5.93 6.60 -35.32
CA ASP A 195 -6.55 7.31 -36.44
C ASP A 195 -6.07 8.76 -36.41
N ASN A 196 -4.99 8.98 -37.17
CA ASN A 196 -4.57 10.31 -37.62
C ASN A 196 -5.69 10.91 -38.48
N ASN A 197 -6.43 11.89 -37.94
CA ASN A 197 -7.09 12.87 -38.80
C ASN A 197 -7.06 14.27 -38.17
N ASN A 198 -6.06 15.03 -38.63
CA ASN A 198 -5.98 16.47 -38.50
C ASN A 198 -7.04 17.13 -39.40
N ASN A 199 -7.92 17.97 -38.84
CA ASN A 199 -8.30 19.19 -39.55
C ASN A 199 -8.76 20.34 -38.62
N ARG A 200 -7.93 21.39 -38.62
CA ARG A 200 -8.19 22.84 -38.54
C ARG A 200 -9.25 23.43 -37.59
N SER A 201 -8.71 24.11 -36.57
CA SER A 201 -8.94 25.52 -36.15
C SER A 201 -10.16 26.29 -36.67
N SER A 202 -10.90 26.94 -35.75
CA SER A 202 -11.04 28.42 -35.64
C SER A 202 -11.92 28.85 -34.42
N THR A 203 -11.32 29.67 -33.54
CA THR A 203 -11.87 30.80 -32.75
C THR A 203 -13.27 30.75 -32.09
N SER A 204 -13.34 31.02 -30.77
CA SER A 204 -13.67 32.35 -30.20
C SER A 204 -14.15 32.24 -28.72
N GLY A 205 -13.84 33.24 -27.89
CA GLY A 205 -14.68 33.59 -26.73
C GLY A 205 -14.07 33.46 -25.34
N ASN A 206 -13.70 34.62 -24.76
CA ASN A 206 -13.34 34.87 -23.36
C ASN A 206 -14.40 34.39 -22.34
N ASN A 207 -13.98 34.13 -21.09
CA ASN A 207 -14.41 34.91 -19.91
C ASN A 207 -13.61 34.53 -18.64
N ASN A 208 -13.06 35.56 -17.99
CA ASN A 208 -12.39 35.52 -16.69
C ASN A 208 -13.39 35.32 -15.54
N GLN A 209 -12.98 34.61 -14.50
CA GLN A 209 -13.40 34.94 -13.14
C GLN A 209 -12.30 34.61 -12.12
N THR A 210 -11.75 35.69 -11.55
CA THR A 210 -10.78 35.75 -10.46
C THR A 210 -11.44 35.49 -9.11
N ALA A 211 -10.77 34.71 -8.25
CA ALA A 211 -10.94 34.80 -6.79
C ALA A 211 -9.56 34.66 -6.14
N GLU A 212 -9.21 35.68 -5.34
CA GLU A 212 -7.94 35.91 -4.67
C GLU A 212 -7.69 34.91 -3.53
N LEU A 213 -6.41 34.57 -3.31
CA LEU A 213 -5.93 33.98 -2.05
C LEU A 213 -4.73 34.77 -1.53
N ILE A 214 -4.84 35.10 -0.25
CA ILE A 214 -4.06 36.02 0.59
C ILE A 214 -2.62 35.52 0.81
N PRO A 215 -1.59 36.40 0.89
CA PRO A 215 -0.20 36.00 1.15
C PRO A 215 0.06 35.63 2.63
N PRO A 216 1.08 34.81 2.93
CA PRO A 216 1.38 34.39 4.29
C PRO A 216 2.14 35.47 5.08
N THR A 217 1.66 35.76 6.29
CA THR A 217 2.38 36.55 7.30
C THR A 217 3.42 35.69 8.01
N THR A 218 4.65 36.19 8.02
CA THR A 218 5.78 35.77 8.85
C THR A 218 5.56 36.14 10.33
N THR A 219 5.80 35.21 11.25
CA THR A 219 6.33 35.51 12.59
C THR A 219 7.16 34.34 13.12
N ASP A 220 8.28 34.73 13.73
CA ASP A 220 9.38 33.96 14.31
C ASP A 220 9.03 32.90 15.36
N GLY A 221 9.93 31.92 15.47
CA GLY A 221 10.70 31.78 16.72
C GLY A 221 10.25 30.75 17.76
N ARG A 222 10.95 29.61 17.75
CA ARG A 222 11.44 28.89 18.94
C ARG A 222 10.45 27.98 19.71
N MET A 223 10.49 26.68 19.39
CA MET A 223 10.92 25.59 20.29
C MET A 223 10.88 24.28 19.50
N GLU A 224 12.03 23.90 18.94
CA GLU A 224 12.26 22.59 18.35
C GLU A 224 12.28 21.55 19.49
N SER A 225 11.14 20.90 19.73
CA SER A 225 11.11 19.69 20.56
C SER A 225 11.58 18.53 19.70
N ASP A 226 12.79 18.07 20.02
CA ASP A 226 13.56 17.04 19.34
C ASP A 226 12.78 15.72 19.19
N TRP A 227 12.22 15.48 18.01
CA TRP A 227 11.46 14.28 17.66
C TRP A 227 12.35 13.13 17.17
N ARG A 228 13.65 13.40 16.94
CA ARG A 228 14.65 12.43 16.47
C ARG A 228 14.85 11.26 17.46
N THR A 229 14.47 11.44 18.71
CA THR A 229 14.75 10.51 19.82
C THR A 229 13.57 9.64 20.24
N LYS A 230 12.41 9.70 19.56
CA LYS A 230 11.33 8.72 19.79
C LYS A 230 11.45 7.57 18.80
N PRO A 231 12.04 6.43 19.19
CA PRO A 231 12.02 5.25 18.36
C PRO A 231 10.56 4.74 18.18
N CYS A 232 10.23 4.19 17.01
CA CYS A 232 9.17 3.19 16.88
C CYS A 232 9.67 1.91 17.60
N THR A 233 9.98 1.95 18.91
CA THR A 233 10.40 0.75 19.65
C THR A 233 9.18 -0.09 19.96
N VAL A 234 9.07 -1.20 19.24
CA VAL A 234 8.51 -2.43 19.77
C VAL A 234 9.70 -3.25 20.19
N VAL A 235 9.78 -3.59 21.47
CA VAL A 235 10.74 -4.59 21.96
C VAL A 235 10.44 -5.89 21.21
N PRO A 236 11.43 -6.56 20.58
CA PRO A 236 11.21 -7.91 20.06
C PRO A 236 10.80 -8.79 21.24
N SER A 237 9.63 -9.40 21.18
CA SER A 237 9.32 -10.50 22.09
C SER A 237 10.39 -11.57 21.90
N GLU A 238 11.18 -11.84 22.95
CA GLU A 238 12.08 -12.97 22.99
C GLU A 238 11.31 -14.23 22.59
N GLN A 239 11.75 -14.90 21.53
CA GLN A 239 11.27 -16.23 21.23
C GLN A 239 11.68 -17.15 22.38
N PRO A 240 10.76 -17.94 22.98
CA PRO A 240 11.19 -18.99 23.89
C PRO A 240 12.02 -19.98 23.09
N SER A 241 13.29 -20.11 23.47
CA SER A 241 14.19 -21.14 22.98
C SER A 241 13.55 -22.51 23.21
N VAL A 242 13.16 -23.17 22.12
CA VAL A 242 12.77 -24.58 22.14
C VAL A 242 14.01 -25.38 22.53
N GLY A 243 14.04 -25.86 23.77
CA GLY A 243 15.06 -26.79 24.24
C GLY A 243 15.02 -28.06 23.39
N ILE A 244 16.16 -28.40 22.79
CA ILE A 244 16.40 -29.69 22.14
C ILE A 244 16.37 -30.76 23.24
N PRO A 245 15.53 -31.79 23.17
CA PRO A 245 15.62 -32.91 24.09
C PRO A 245 16.86 -33.75 23.74
N THR A 246 17.91 -33.66 24.55
CA THR A 246 18.99 -34.64 24.55
C THR A 246 18.46 -35.96 25.09
N THR A 247 18.13 -36.90 24.21
CA THR A 247 17.92 -38.30 24.59
C THR A 247 19.27 -38.92 24.93
N ASN A 248 19.55 -39.09 26.22
CA ASN A 248 20.64 -39.93 26.70
C ASN A 248 20.29 -41.40 26.45
N PHE A 249 20.85 -41.99 25.40
CA PHE A 249 20.98 -43.44 25.30
C PHE A 249 22.05 -43.90 26.31
N LYS A 250 21.61 -44.52 27.42
CA LYS A 250 22.47 -45.40 28.21
C LYS A 250 22.65 -46.70 27.43
N LEU A 251 23.90 -47.04 27.10
CA LEU A 251 24.27 -48.44 26.89
C LEU A 251 24.38 -49.06 28.28
N ASP A 252 23.47 -49.98 28.59
CA ASP A 252 23.69 -50.95 29.66
C ASP A 252 24.52 -52.11 29.07
N ASN A 253 25.52 -52.54 29.84
CA ASN A 253 26.43 -53.66 29.59
C ASN A 253 25.72 -54.97 29.21
#